data_AF-M9ZP39-F1
#
_entry.id   AF-M9ZP39-F1
#
_cell.length_a   1.000
_cell.length_b   1.000
_cell.length_c   1.000
_cell.angle_alpha   90.00
_cell.angle_beta   90.00
_cell.angle_gamma   90.00
#
_symmetry.space_group_name_H-M   'P 1'
#
loop_
_entity.id
_entity.type
_entity.pdbx_description
1 polymer ?
#
loop_
_entity_poly.entity_id
_entity_poly.type
_entity_poly.pdbx_seq_one_letter_code
_entity_poly.pdbx_strand_id
1 'polypeptide(L)'
;EGKFELETSFQALGFGYDCNAKEYKVVRIIENCEYSDEERTYYHRIALPHTAELYTTTANSWKEIKIDISSTTYSCSHSLF
;
A
#
# COMPACT_ATOMS: atom_id res chain seq x y z
N GLU A 1 -15.63 -21.15 -12.51
CA GLU A 1 -15.47 -19.68 -12.51
C GLU A 1 -14.44 -19.36 -11.44
N GLY A 2 -13.33 -18.70 -11.79
CA GLY A 2 -12.31 -18.32 -10.81
C GLY A 2 -12.76 -17.06 -10.08
N LYS A 3 -12.79 -17.09 -8.75
CA LYS A 3 -13.20 -15.96 -7.92
C LYS A 3 -11.96 -15.16 -7.55
N PHE A 4 -11.66 -14.10 -8.29
CA PHE A 4 -10.61 -13.16 -7.90
C PHE A 4 -11.09 -12.39 -6.66
N GLU A 5 -10.50 -12.69 -5.51
CA GLU A 5 -10.76 -11.98 -4.25
C GLU A 5 -9.61 -11.03 -3.94
N LEU A 6 -9.93 -9.74 -3.77
CA LEU A 6 -8.96 -8.72 -3.34
C LEU A 6 -8.59 -8.95 -1.87
N GLU A 7 -7.29 -9.11 -1.62
CA GLU A 7 -6.70 -9.10 -0.29
C GLU A 7 -5.80 -7.88 -0.13
N THR A 8 -5.88 -7.27 1.04
CA THR A 8 -5.16 -6.07 1.40
C THR A 8 -4.38 -6.32 2.68
N SER A 9 -3.06 -6.13 2.66
CA SER A 9 -2.17 -6.37 3.80
C SER A 9 -1.31 -5.15 4.11
N PHE A 10 -0.81 -5.08 5.35
CA PHE A 10 0.13 -4.03 5.76
C PHE A 10 1.54 -4.35 5.28
N GLN A 11 2.19 -3.41 4.61
CA GLN A 11 3.55 -3.59 4.10
C GLN A 11 4.58 -2.76 4.89
N ALA A 12 4.30 -1.46 5.11
CA ALA A 12 5.24 -0.57 5.78
C ALA A 12 4.54 0.63 6.46
N LEU A 13 5.21 1.21 7.44
CA LEU A 13 4.77 2.42 8.15
C LEU A 13 5.92 3.44 8.22
N GLY A 14 5.59 4.72 8.05
CA GLY A 14 6.45 5.84 8.36
C GLY A 14 5.71 6.85 9.23
N PHE A 15 6.42 7.55 10.10
CA PHE A 15 5.85 8.62 10.92
C PHE A 15 6.75 9.86 10.90
N GLY A 16 6.16 11.03 11.10
CA GLY A 16 6.91 12.29 11.12
C GLY A 16 6.10 13.43 11.70
N TYR A 17 6.79 14.49 12.12
CA TYR A 17 6.17 15.72 12.58
C TYR A 17 6.20 16.77 11.46
N ASP A 18 5.04 17.30 11.08
CA ASP A 18 4.93 18.44 10.18
C ASP A 18 4.97 19.72 11.01
N CYS A 19 6.08 20.45 10.96
CA CYS A 19 6.26 21.67 11.74
C CYS A 19 5.37 22.83 11.26
N ASN A 20 4.92 22.83 10.00
CA ASN A 20 4.04 23.86 9.46
C ASN A 20 2.60 23.64 9.94
N ALA A 21 2.13 22.40 9.88
CA ALA A 21 0.81 22.02 10.39
C ALA A 21 0.79 21.80 11.92
N LYS A 22 1.98 21.77 12.55
CA LYS A 22 2.19 21.46 13.97
C LYS A 22 1.57 20.14 14.41
N GLU A 23 1.55 19.13 13.55
CA GLU A 23 0.90 17.85 13.80
C GLU A 23 1.79 16.65 13.45
N TYR A 24 1.55 15.52 14.11
CA TYR A 24 2.14 14.25 13.73
C TYR A 24 1.35 13.61 12.60
N LYS A 25 2.08 13.03 11.66
CA LYS A 25 1.58 12.36 10.48
C LYS A 25 2.13 10.95 10.44
N VAL A 26 1.27 10.02 10.04
CA VAL A 26 1.65 8.62 9.83
C VAL A 26 1.27 8.24 8.42
N VAL A 27 2.19 7.66 7.67
CA VAL A 27 1.93 7.10 6.35
C VAL A 27 2.02 5.59 6.46
N ARG A 28 1.04 4.88 5.90
CA ARG A 28 1.10 3.43 5.72
C ARG A 28 1.11 3.08 4.25
N ILE A 29 1.93 2.11 3.89
CA ILE A 29 1.91 1.45 2.59
C ILE A 29 1.16 0.14 2.76
N ILE A 30 0.19 -0.03 1.89
CA ILE A 30 -0.73 -1.14 1.86
C ILE A 30 -0.45 -1.93 0.59
N GLU A 31 -0.24 -3.22 0.76
CA GLU A 31 -0.08 -4.15 -0.33
C GLU A 31 -1.44 -4.72 -0.73
N ASN A 32 -1.74 -4.66 -2.02
CA ASN A 32 -2.97 -5.19 -2.59
C ASN A 32 -2.60 -6.37 -3.49
N CYS A 33 -3.35 -7.46 -3.40
CA CYS A 33 -3.20 -8.58 -4.31
C CYS A 33 -4.53 -9.29 -4.54
N GLU A 34 -4.61 -9.98 -5.68
CA GLU A 34 -5.70 -10.88 -5.99
C GLU A 34 -5.17 -12.30 -6.08
N TYR A 35 -6.00 -13.28 -5.71
CA TYR A 35 -5.69 -14.69 -5.90
C TYR A 35 -6.55 -15.28 -6.99
N SER A 36 -5.94 -16.09 -7.85
CA SER A 36 -6.66 -16.80 -8.90
C SER A 36 -7.35 -18.08 -8.41
N ASP A 37 -7.05 -18.52 -7.19
CA ASP A 37 -7.57 -19.74 -6.55
C ASP A 37 -8.09 -19.46 -5.13
N GLU A 38 -8.87 -20.40 -4.58
CA GLU A 38 -9.41 -20.28 -3.21
C GLU A 38 -8.37 -20.59 -2.13
N GLU A 39 -7.33 -21.35 -2.48
CA GLU A 39 -6.25 -21.74 -1.57
C GLU A 39 -5.33 -20.57 -1.20
N ARG A 40 -5.42 -19.43 -1.92
CA ARG A 40 -4.65 -18.20 -1.69
C ARG A 40 -3.14 -18.45 -1.56
N THR A 41 -2.63 -19.36 -2.38
CA THR A 41 -1.20 -19.69 -2.34
C THR A 41 -0.37 -18.58 -2.98
N TYR A 42 0.89 -18.47 -2.56
CA TYR A 42 1.81 -17.48 -3.11
C TYR A 42 1.96 -17.57 -4.64
N TYR A 43 1.86 -18.77 -5.23
CA TYR A 43 2.00 -18.98 -6.67
C TYR A 43 0.81 -18.47 -7.49
N HIS A 44 -0.35 -18.36 -6.86
CA HIS A 44 -1.59 -17.87 -7.47
C HIS A 44 -1.86 -16.40 -7.15
N ARG A 45 -0.87 -15.73 -6.54
CA ARG A 45 -0.93 -14.34 -6.12
C ARG A 45 -0.57 -13.41 -7.28
N ILE A 46 -1.49 -12.50 -7.62
CA ILE A 46 -1.29 -11.41 -8.57
C ILE A 46 -1.09 -10.13 -7.77
N ALA A 47 0.11 -9.57 -7.81
CA ALA A 47 0.40 -8.30 -7.13
C ALA A 47 -0.27 -7.13 -7.86
N LEU A 48 -1.06 -6.35 -7.11
CA LEU A 48 -1.65 -5.10 -7.56
C LEU A 48 -0.80 -3.92 -7.06
N PRO A 49 -0.97 -2.71 -7.65
CA PRO A 49 -0.29 -1.52 -7.15
C PRO A 49 -0.53 -1.29 -5.65
N HIS A 50 0.54 -0.93 -4.96
CA HIS A 50 0.45 -0.52 -3.56
C HIS A 50 -0.34 0.78 -3.43
N THR A 51 -1.13 0.87 -2.36
CA THR A 51 -1.78 2.11 -1.96
C THR A 51 -1.03 2.73 -0.79
N ALA A 52 -0.98 4.05 -0.75
CA ALA A 52 -0.41 4.79 0.37
C ALA A 52 -1.53 5.59 1.04
N GLU A 53 -1.59 5.58 2.37
CA GLU A 53 -2.57 6.35 3.12
C GLU A 53 -1.89 7.20 4.19
N LEU A 54 -2.37 8.44 4.34
CA LEU A 54 -1.94 9.39 5.35
C LEU A 54 -2.96 9.45 6.49
N TYR A 55 -2.50 9.25 7.70
CA TYR A 55 -3.21 9.58 8.92
C TYR A 55 -2.69 10.89 9.51
N THR A 56 -3.62 11.74 9.91
CA THR A 56 -3.31 12.94 10.69
C THR A 56 -4.05 12.91 12.02
N THR A 57 -3.39 13.37 13.08
CA THR A 57 -4.00 13.41 14.42
C THR A 57 -5.21 14.35 14.46
N THR A 58 -5.20 15.41 13.63
CA THR A 58 -6.29 16.38 13.56
C THR A 58 -7.55 15.78 12.92
N ALA A 59 -7.41 15.03 11.84
CA ALA A 59 -8.55 14.41 11.16
C ALA A 59 -8.97 13.07 11.77
N ASN A 60 -8.08 12.45 12.56
CA ASN A 60 -8.27 11.14 13.19
C ASN A 60 -8.77 10.07 12.20
N SER A 61 -8.27 10.12 10.97
CA SER A 61 -8.71 9.25 9.87
C SER A 61 -7.57 9.04 8.88
N TRP A 62 -7.64 7.92 8.17
CA TRP A 62 -6.75 7.62 7.05
C TRP A 62 -7.33 8.21 5.76
N LYS A 63 -6.46 8.79 4.94
CA LYS A 63 -6.81 9.30 3.62
C LYS A 63 -5.80 8.81 2.59
N GLU A 64 -6.29 8.23 1.50
CA GLU A 64 -5.44 7.79 0.40
C GLU A 64 -4.64 8.95 -0.21
N ILE A 65 -3.35 8.72 -0.38
CA ILE A 65 -2.43 9.57 -1.12
C ILE A 65 -2.53 9.15 -2.58
N LYS A 66 -3.30 9.93 -3.36
CA LYS A 66 -3.40 9.72 -4.80
C LYS A 66 -2.08 10.13 -5.45
N ILE A 67 -1.41 9.16 -6.04
CA ILE A 67 -0.22 9.39 -6.87
C ILE A 67 -0.70 9.43 -8.31
N ASP A 68 -0.49 10.54 -9.00
CA ASP A 68 -0.72 10.61 -10.44
C ASP A 68 0.48 9.92 -11.13
N ILE A 69 0.29 8.66 -11.56
CA ILE A 69 1.37 7.79 -12.05
C ILE A 69 1.75 8.12 -13.51
N SER A 70 1.78 9.40 -13.87
CA SER A 70 2.36 9.83 -15.16
C SER A 70 3.88 9.63 -15.21
N SER A 71 4.53 9.45 -14.04
CA SER A 71 5.94 9.06 -13.92
C SER A 71 6.09 7.55 -13.82
N THR A 72 6.85 6.95 -14.73
CA THR A 72 7.26 5.54 -14.74
C THR A 72 7.64 5.03 -13.34
N THR A 73 6.89 4.05 -12.82
CA THR A 73 7.26 3.28 -11.65
C THR A 73 8.28 2.22 -12.07
N TYR A 74 9.49 2.29 -11.52
CA TYR A 74 10.52 1.28 -11.75
C TYR A 74 10.32 0.13 -10.77
N SER A 75 10.13 -1.08 -11.27
CA SER A 75 10.18 -2.29 -10.45
C SER A 75 11.64 -2.55 -10.05
N CYS A 76 12.00 -2.21 -8.81
CA CYS A 76 13.29 -2.61 -8.25
C CYS A 76 13.16 -4.06 -7.75
N SER A 77 13.71 -5.01 -8.50
CA SER A 77 13.92 -6.38 -8.04
C SER A 77 15.28 -6.43 -7.34
N HIS A 78 15.28 -6.57 -6.01
CA HIS A 78 16.49 -6.89 -5.27
C HIS A 78 16.51 -8.40 -5.04
N SER A 79 17.46 -9.10 -5.67
CA SER A 79 17.76 -10.49 -5.36
C SER A 79 18.52 -10.53 -4.04
N LEU A 80 17.93 -11.13 -3.01
CA LEU A 80 18.67 -11.52 -1.81
C LEU A 80 19.52 -12.74 -2.19
N PHE A 81 20.84 -12.54 -2.30
CA PHE A 81 21.82 -13.63 -2.42
C PHE A 81 22.05 -14.32 -1.08
#